data_AF-A0A5D8ZN84-F1
#
_entry.id   AF-A0A5D8ZN84-F1
#
_cell.length_a   1.000
_cell.length_b   1.000
_cell.length_c   1.000
_cell.angle_alpha   90.00
_cell.angle_beta   90.00
_cell.angle_gamma   90.00
#
_symmetry.space_group_name_H-M   'P 1'
#
loop_
_entity.id
_entity.type
_entity.pdbx_description
1 polymer ?
#
loop_
_entity_poly.entity_id
_entity_poly.type
_entity_poly.pdbx_seq_one_letter_code
_entity_poly.pdbx_strand_id
1 'polypeptide(L)'
;MKKIFAVFFFFFLTFFLGQKVELKKITDSSQIFKGEIAGVPITMQLQFSGIADCSLYQYFVDGWYYYDKYQKKIAVTGVYDYGKLSLYNFGTKQKMNSKILKEQITSPQTVEKANETAQSLAPKESIIFNQNDTKETTIQGNFYLDKKKQPAKLFTGNDMIYRYNNYLILPNHKKINTFDFINQHGGNELISYSSGESRNRILLYFEHSSNLNACGRCGASEGEKGYRVLYFTKDWNYKNYEEFLIESCLENIYDVTKTKSKDRQTIQYKIGKSESSPAHTLTVDIKNASVVKSK
;
A
#
# COMPACT_ATOMS: atom_id res chain seq x y z
N MET A 1 -40.64 -16.03 36.25
CA MET A 1 -40.31 -14.98 35.26
C MET A 1 -39.13 -14.06 35.64
N LYS A 2 -38.77 -13.85 36.93
CA LYS A 2 -37.65 -12.97 37.31
C LYS A 2 -36.23 -13.47 36.94
N LYS A 3 -36.04 -14.79 36.69
CA LYS A 3 -34.70 -15.35 36.39
C LYS A 3 -34.30 -15.31 34.91
N ILE A 4 -35.26 -15.14 33.99
CA ILE A 4 -34.99 -15.08 32.53
C ILE A 4 -34.51 -13.68 32.11
N PHE A 5 -35.01 -12.63 32.76
CA PHE A 5 -34.58 -11.25 32.48
C PHE A 5 -33.11 -11.00 32.86
N ALA A 6 -32.58 -11.66 33.89
CA ALA A 6 -31.18 -11.52 34.29
C ALA A 6 -30.19 -12.10 33.26
N VAL A 7 -30.58 -13.17 32.56
CA VAL A 7 -29.74 -13.81 31.53
C VAL A 7 -29.70 -12.98 30.25
N PHE A 8 -30.81 -12.35 29.86
CA PHE A 8 -30.83 -11.41 28.73
C PHE A 8 -30.01 -10.15 29.02
N PHE A 9 -30.03 -9.63 30.25
CA PHE A 9 -29.25 -8.46 30.63
C PHE A 9 -27.73 -8.75 30.64
N PHE A 10 -27.32 -9.96 31.03
CA PHE A 10 -25.90 -10.38 30.98
C PHE A 10 -25.37 -10.53 29.54
N PHE A 11 -26.20 -10.98 28.60
CA PHE A 11 -25.82 -11.09 27.18
C PHE A 11 -25.72 -9.73 26.48
N PHE A 12 -26.48 -8.71 26.92
CA PHE A 12 -26.33 -7.34 26.40
C PHE A 12 -25.10 -6.63 26.97
N LEU A 13 -24.68 -6.93 28.20
CA LEU A 13 -23.52 -6.30 28.83
C LEU A 13 -22.18 -6.73 28.23
N THR A 14 -22.07 -7.94 27.65
CA THR A 14 -20.84 -8.37 26.96
C THR A 14 -20.64 -7.68 25.61
N PHE A 15 -21.70 -7.08 25.02
CA PHE A 15 -21.60 -6.25 23.81
C PHE A 15 -21.12 -4.82 24.08
N PHE A 16 -21.08 -4.38 25.34
CA PHE A 16 -20.58 -3.05 25.74
C PHE A 16 -19.12 -3.05 26.20
N LEU A 17 -18.41 -4.17 26.09
CA LEU A 17 -16.95 -4.16 26.15
C LEU A 17 -16.44 -3.47 24.89
N GLY A 18 -16.22 -2.15 25.01
CA GLY A 18 -15.84 -1.26 23.92
C GLY A 18 -14.76 -1.87 23.04
N GLN A 19 -15.04 -1.92 21.74
CA GLN A 19 -14.15 -2.50 20.75
C GLN A 19 -12.76 -1.85 20.84
N LYS A 20 -11.73 -2.69 21.02
CA LYS A 20 -10.34 -2.27 21.09
C LYS A 20 -9.85 -1.86 19.70
N VAL A 21 -8.92 -0.90 19.63
CA VAL A 21 -8.22 -0.61 18.38
C VAL A 21 -7.38 -1.83 17.98
N GLU A 22 -7.52 -2.28 16.74
CA GLU A 22 -6.74 -3.37 16.17
C GLU A 22 -6.09 -2.93 14.86
N LEU A 23 -4.92 -3.49 14.56
CA LEU A 23 -4.28 -3.37 13.25
C LEU A 23 -4.27 -4.73 12.56
N LYS A 24 -4.91 -4.84 11.39
CA LYS A 24 -4.86 -6.02 10.53
C LYS A 24 -4.04 -5.73 9.28
N LYS A 25 -2.92 -6.43 9.13
CA LYS A 25 -2.04 -6.34 7.95
C LYS A 25 -2.56 -7.32 6.89
N ILE A 26 -2.79 -6.83 5.69
CA ILE A 26 -3.24 -7.63 4.55
C ILE A 26 -2.42 -7.22 3.34
N THR A 27 -1.69 -8.16 2.74
CA THR A 27 -1.03 -7.92 1.47
C THR A 27 -1.97 -8.35 0.35
N ASP A 28 -2.46 -7.40 -0.43
CA ASP A 28 -3.21 -7.72 -1.63
C ASP A 28 -2.22 -8.03 -2.75
N SER A 29 -2.33 -9.21 -3.33
CA SER A 29 -1.62 -9.61 -4.54
C SER A 29 -2.53 -9.69 -5.76
N SER A 30 -3.78 -9.27 -5.64
CA SER A 30 -4.72 -9.21 -6.75
C SER A 30 -5.74 -8.09 -6.56
N GLN A 31 -6.21 -7.53 -7.67
CA GLN A 31 -7.20 -6.46 -7.69
C GLN A 31 -8.21 -6.69 -8.81
N ILE A 32 -9.44 -6.21 -8.59
CA ILE A 32 -10.48 -6.14 -9.62
C ILE A 32 -10.66 -4.68 -10.00
N PHE A 33 -10.52 -4.40 -11.29
CA PHE A 33 -10.74 -3.08 -11.86
C PHE A 33 -12.02 -3.07 -12.69
N LYS A 34 -12.76 -1.98 -12.59
CA LYS A 34 -13.88 -1.65 -13.48
C LYS A 34 -13.45 -0.51 -14.38
N GLY A 35 -13.89 -0.53 -15.63
CA GLY A 35 -13.50 0.47 -16.61
C GLY A 35 -14.31 0.38 -17.88
N GLU A 36 -13.80 0.99 -18.95
CA GLU A 36 -14.37 0.85 -20.29
C GLU A 36 -13.29 0.89 -21.37
N ILE A 37 -13.61 0.30 -22.52
CA ILE A 37 -12.87 0.40 -23.78
C ILE A 37 -13.84 0.88 -24.85
N ALA A 38 -13.53 2.00 -25.51
CA ALA A 38 -14.40 2.64 -26.51
C ALA A 38 -15.85 2.86 -26.01
N GLY A 39 -16.01 3.26 -24.75
CA GLY A 39 -17.33 3.46 -24.11
C GLY A 39 -18.05 2.17 -23.71
N VAL A 40 -17.46 0.99 -23.95
CA VAL A 40 -18.04 -0.31 -23.57
C VAL A 40 -17.49 -0.75 -22.22
N PRO A 41 -18.33 -1.02 -21.20
CA PRO A 41 -17.88 -1.43 -19.88
C PRO A 41 -17.09 -2.74 -19.90
N ILE A 42 -16.00 -2.75 -19.12
CA ILE A 42 -15.14 -3.90 -18.89
C ILE A 42 -14.91 -4.15 -17.41
N THR A 43 -14.62 -5.41 -17.09
CA THR A 43 -14.11 -5.84 -15.80
C THR A 43 -12.79 -6.55 -16.00
N MET A 44 -11.82 -6.24 -15.16
CA MET A 44 -10.49 -6.83 -15.19
C MET A 44 -10.11 -7.36 -13.82
N GLN A 45 -9.52 -8.55 -13.77
CA GLN A 45 -8.89 -9.07 -12.57
C GLN A 45 -7.40 -9.27 -12.87
N LEU A 46 -6.56 -8.56 -12.14
CA LEU A 46 -5.11 -8.66 -12.25
C LEU A 46 -4.53 -9.20 -10.95
N GLN A 47 -3.43 -9.95 -11.08
CA GLN A 47 -2.66 -10.46 -9.96
C GLN A 47 -1.17 -10.18 -10.17
N PHE A 48 -0.49 -9.84 -9.08
CA PHE A 48 0.95 -9.79 -9.01
C PHE A 48 1.52 -11.17 -9.34
N SER A 49 2.53 -11.22 -10.22
CA SER A 49 3.11 -12.47 -10.71
C SER A 49 4.64 -12.54 -10.58
N GLY A 50 5.26 -11.55 -9.93
CA GLY A 50 6.70 -11.48 -9.70
C GLY A 50 7.22 -10.06 -9.85
N ILE A 51 8.33 -9.78 -9.19
CA ILE A 51 9.07 -8.51 -9.37
C ILE A 51 9.75 -8.57 -10.74
N ALA A 52 9.68 -7.49 -11.51
CA ALA A 52 10.28 -7.44 -12.85
C ALA A 52 11.80 -7.27 -12.79
N ASP A 53 12.29 -6.67 -11.71
CA ASP A 53 13.71 -6.49 -11.43
C ASP A 53 13.91 -6.33 -9.90
N CYS A 54 14.44 -5.20 -9.42
CA CYS A 54 14.74 -4.93 -8.02
C CYS A 54 13.82 -3.88 -7.40
N SER A 55 12.87 -3.32 -8.17
CA SER A 55 11.89 -2.35 -7.66
C SER A 55 10.54 -2.99 -7.37
N LEU A 56 10.02 -2.81 -6.16
CA LEU A 56 8.65 -3.20 -5.80
C LEU A 56 7.59 -2.34 -6.53
N TYR A 57 7.99 -1.27 -7.21
CA TYR A 57 7.15 -0.49 -8.13
C TYR A 57 7.21 -0.96 -9.58
N GLN A 58 8.00 -2.00 -9.86
CA GLN A 58 8.13 -2.62 -11.17
C GLN A 58 7.88 -4.12 -11.05
N TYR A 59 6.72 -4.57 -11.50
CA TYR A 59 6.34 -5.97 -11.35
C TYR A 59 5.51 -6.47 -12.52
N PHE A 60 5.58 -7.77 -12.72
CA PHE A 60 4.77 -8.46 -13.69
C PHE A 60 3.37 -8.67 -13.14
N VAL A 61 2.39 -8.54 -14.03
CA VAL A 61 1.00 -8.86 -13.75
C VAL A 61 0.51 -9.93 -14.71
N ASP A 62 -0.31 -10.84 -14.19
CA ASP A 62 -1.12 -11.74 -15.00
C ASP A 62 -2.59 -11.50 -14.69
N GLY A 63 -3.49 -11.92 -15.56
CA GLY A 63 -4.90 -11.83 -15.27
C GLY A 63 -5.78 -12.04 -16.49
N TRP A 64 -6.96 -11.44 -16.40
CA TRP A 64 -7.92 -11.43 -17.49
C TRP A 64 -8.75 -10.16 -17.44
N TYR A 65 -9.34 -9.79 -18.57
CA TYR A 65 -10.46 -8.86 -18.61
C TYR A 65 -11.61 -9.44 -19.44
N TYR A 66 -12.81 -8.90 -19.28
CA TYR A 66 -13.94 -9.18 -20.16
C TYR A 66 -14.76 -7.92 -20.38
N TYR A 67 -15.52 -7.90 -21.46
CA TYR A 67 -16.62 -6.95 -21.65
C TYR A 67 -17.83 -7.42 -20.85
N ASP A 68 -18.43 -6.55 -20.04
CA ASP A 68 -19.45 -6.92 -19.05
C ASP A 68 -20.68 -7.60 -19.69
N LYS A 69 -21.00 -7.21 -20.92
CA LYS A 69 -22.09 -7.80 -21.73
C LYS A 69 -21.86 -9.28 -22.07
N TYR A 70 -20.61 -9.68 -22.33
CA TYR A 70 -20.28 -11.01 -22.85
C TYR A 70 -19.65 -11.94 -21.81
N GLN A 71 -18.99 -11.37 -20.80
CA GLN A 71 -18.29 -12.09 -19.73
C GLN A 71 -17.28 -13.16 -20.18
N LYS A 72 -16.88 -13.12 -21.46
CA LYS A 72 -15.82 -13.99 -21.99
C LYS A 72 -14.47 -13.43 -21.55
N LYS A 73 -13.78 -14.18 -20.67
CA LYS A 73 -12.45 -13.83 -20.18
C LYS A 73 -11.43 -13.85 -21.31
N ILE A 74 -10.66 -12.77 -21.40
CA ILE A 74 -9.54 -12.60 -22.31
C ILE A 74 -8.29 -12.46 -21.44
N ALA A 75 -7.39 -13.44 -21.56
CA ALA A 75 -6.19 -13.49 -20.74
C ALA A 75 -5.22 -12.36 -21.08
N VAL A 76 -4.57 -11.79 -20.09
CA VAL A 76 -3.56 -10.75 -20.27
C VAL A 76 -2.36 -11.01 -19.37
N THR A 77 -1.19 -10.61 -19.84
CA THR A 77 0.04 -10.51 -19.05
C THR A 77 0.64 -9.14 -19.31
N GLY A 78 1.28 -8.56 -18.32
CA GLY A 78 1.75 -7.19 -18.42
C GLY A 78 2.82 -6.83 -17.43
N VAL A 79 3.14 -5.54 -17.44
CA VAL A 79 4.11 -4.90 -16.55
C VAL A 79 3.45 -3.67 -15.94
N TYR A 80 3.56 -3.56 -14.63
CA TYR A 80 3.31 -2.32 -13.89
C TYR A 80 4.64 -1.63 -13.65
N ASP A 81 4.74 -0.36 -14.01
CA ASP A 81 5.96 0.45 -13.95
C ASP A 81 5.61 1.86 -13.45
N TYR A 82 5.77 2.13 -12.14
CA TYR A 82 5.52 3.44 -11.53
C TYR A 82 4.21 4.13 -11.96
N GLY A 83 3.07 3.42 -11.91
CA GLY A 83 1.75 3.96 -12.29
C GLY A 83 1.44 3.89 -13.79
N LYS A 84 2.29 3.20 -14.55
CA LYS A 84 2.02 2.78 -15.92
C LYS A 84 1.74 1.29 -15.97
N LEU A 85 0.51 0.93 -16.31
CA LEU A 85 0.06 -0.44 -16.44
C LEU A 85 -0.08 -0.82 -17.92
N SER A 86 0.82 -1.66 -18.41
CA SER A 86 0.81 -2.15 -19.79
C SER A 86 0.45 -3.63 -19.85
N LEU A 87 -0.62 -3.98 -20.55
CA LEU A 87 -1.20 -5.32 -20.62
C LEU A 87 -1.25 -5.81 -22.06
N TYR A 88 -0.96 -7.10 -22.25
CA TYR A 88 -0.86 -7.73 -23.58
C TYR A 88 -1.61 -9.06 -23.60
N ASN A 89 -2.41 -9.25 -24.66
CA ASN A 89 -2.96 -10.55 -25.02
C ASN A 89 -2.23 -11.08 -26.26
N PHE A 90 -1.61 -12.24 -26.13
CA PHE A 90 -0.90 -12.92 -27.23
C PHE A 90 -1.76 -14.02 -27.90
N GLY A 91 -3.09 -13.94 -27.76
CA GLY A 91 -4.03 -14.90 -28.33
C GLY A 91 -3.73 -16.35 -27.92
N THR A 92 -3.64 -17.25 -28.90
CA THR A 92 -3.36 -18.67 -28.67
C THR A 92 -1.96 -18.93 -28.10
N LYS A 93 -1.03 -17.97 -28.23
CA LYS A 93 0.34 -18.06 -27.71
C LYS A 93 0.49 -17.43 -26.32
N GLN A 94 -0.60 -17.09 -25.62
CA GLN A 94 -0.56 -16.40 -24.31
C GLN A 94 0.48 -17.01 -23.36
N LYS A 95 0.39 -18.29 -23.05
CA LYS A 95 1.26 -18.94 -22.06
C LYS A 95 2.75 -18.86 -22.43
N MET A 96 3.07 -19.10 -23.71
CA MET A 96 4.45 -19.10 -24.20
C MET A 96 5.04 -17.69 -24.24
N ASN A 97 4.32 -16.74 -24.85
CA ASN A 97 4.82 -15.37 -25.00
C ASN A 97 4.84 -14.62 -23.66
N SER A 98 3.94 -14.93 -22.73
CA SER A 98 3.99 -14.38 -21.37
C SER A 98 5.26 -14.80 -20.64
N LYS A 99 5.70 -16.06 -20.82
CA LYS A 99 6.96 -16.54 -20.26
C LYS A 99 8.16 -15.82 -20.90
N ILE A 100 8.19 -15.75 -22.23
CA ILE A 100 9.28 -15.07 -22.96
C ILE A 100 9.37 -13.59 -22.54
N LEU A 101 8.24 -12.88 -22.44
CA LEU A 101 8.21 -11.49 -22.01
C LEU A 101 8.86 -11.31 -20.63
N LYS A 102 8.51 -12.17 -19.67
CA LYS A 102 9.07 -12.11 -18.30
C LYS A 102 10.55 -12.47 -18.25
N GLU A 103 10.99 -13.41 -19.09
CA GLU A 103 12.40 -13.80 -19.18
C GLU A 103 13.29 -12.74 -19.86
N GLN A 104 12.70 -11.87 -20.70
CA GLN A 104 13.42 -10.80 -21.40
C GLN A 104 13.51 -9.49 -20.59
N ILE A 105 12.71 -9.35 -19.53
CA ILE A 105 12.70 -8.17 -18.66
C ILE A 105 13.41 -8.56 -17.36
N THR A 106 14.65 -8.13 -17.21
CA THR A 106 15.58 -8.56 -16.15
C THR A 106 16.33 -7.40 -15.49
N SER A 107 16.01 -6.17 -15.87
CA SER A 107 16.68 -4.96 -15.38
C SER A 107 15.79 -3.72 -15.55
N PRO A 108 16.08 -2.59 -14.88
CA PRO A 108 15.27 -1.37 -15.03
C PRO A 108 15.20 -0.88 -16.48
N GLN A 109 16.32 -0.98 -17.23
CA GLN A 109 16.37 -0.55 -18.63
C GLN A 109 15.50 -1.43 -19.54
N THR A 110 15.35 -2.72 -19.21
CA THR A 110 14.48 -3.62 -19.98
C THR A 110 13.02 -3.47 -19.59
N VAL A 111 12.73 -3.05 -18.34
CA VAL A 111 11.38 -2.65 -17.90
C VAL A 111 10.88 -1.42 -18.69
N GLU A 112 11.71 -0.39 -18.85
CA GLU A 112 11.35 0.80 -19.65
C GLU A 112 11.01 0.44 -21.11
N LYS A 113 11.65 -0.61 -21.64
CA LYS A 113 11.43 -1.16 -22.98
C LYS A 113 10.38 -2.28 -23.02
N ALA A 114 9.65 -2.54 -21.94
CA ALA A 114 8.70 -3.65 -21.87
C ALA A 114 7.68 -3.64 -23.01
N ASN A 115 7.25 -2.46 -23.47
CA ASN A 115 6.34 -2.36 -24.62
C ASN A 115 7.03 -2.77 -25.93
N GLU A 116 8.26 -2.35 -26.20
CA GLU A 116 9.00 -2.78 -27.40
C GLU A 116 9.19 -4.31 -27.41
N THR A 117 9.60 -4.85 -26.26
CA THR A 117 9.74 -6.29 -26.03
C THR A 117 8.42 -7.01 -26.30
N ALA A 118 7.32 -6.55 -25.73
CA ALA A 118 6.01 -7.14 -25.94
C ALA A 118 5.55 -7.05 -27.40
N GLN A 119 5.72 -5.90 -28.07
CA GLN A 119 5.35 -5.73 -29.47
C GLN A 119 6.13 -6.67 -30.40
N SER A 120 7.40 -6.98 -30.09
CA SER A 120 8.19 -7.97 -30.84
C SER A 120 7.59 -9.38 -30.81
N LEU A 121 6.77 -9.68 -29.78
CA LEU A 121 6.04 -10.94 -29.63
C LEU A 121 4.65 -10.92 -30.31
N ALA A 122 4.35 -9.87 -31.08
CA ALA A 122 3.14 -9.68 -31.87
C ALA A 122 1.84 -9.92 -31.07
N PRO A 123 1.55 -9.07 -30.06
CA PRO A 123 0.32 -9.18 -29.28
C PRO A 123 -0.88 -8.95 -30.20
N LYS A 124 -1.95 -9.71 -29.98
CA LYS A 124 -3.22 -9.53 -30.69
C LYS A 124 -3.88 -8.21 -30.29
N GLU A 125 -3.79 -7.88 -29.01
CA GLU A 125 -4.30 -6.64 -28.45
C GLU A 125 -3.44 -6.22 -27.26
N SER A 126 -3.43 -4.91 -26.99
CA SER A 126 -2.76 -4.35 -25.81
C SER A 126 -3.59 -3.22 -25.20
N ILE A 127 -3.47 -3.06 -23.88
CA ILE A 127 -4.08 -1.99 -23.13
C ILE A 127 -2.98 -1.29 -22.35
N ILE A 128 -2.84 0.02 -22.50
CA ILE A 128 -1.84 0.82 -21.80
C ILE A 128 -2.56 1.91 -21.01
N PHE A 129 -2.51 1.82 -19.69
CA PHE A 129 -3.00 2.84 -18.77
C PHE A 129 -1.81 3.64 -18.24
N ASN A 130 -1.97 4.97 -18.17
CA ASN A 130 -0.98 5.87 -17.62
C ASN A 130 -1.65 6.75 -16.56
N GLN A 131 -1.21 6.63 -15.32
CA GLN A 131 -1.59 7.57 -14.28
C GLN A 131 -0.75 8.85 -14.40
N ASN A 132 -1.31 9.88 -15.05
CA ASN A 132 -0.62 11.16 -15.22
C ASN A 132 -0.79 12.09 -13.99
N ASP A 133 -1.86 11.90 -13.21
CA ASP A 133 -2.13 12.65 -11.97
C ASP A 133 -2.72 11.70 -10.91
N THR A 134 -2.20 11.79 -9.68
CA THR A 134 -2.65 10.99 -8.53
C THR A 134 -3.94 11.52 -7.91
N LYS A 135 -4.41 12.71 -8.31
CA LYS A 135 -5.66 13.31 -7.83
C LYS A 135 -6.89 12.97 -8.67
N GLU A 136 -6.72 12.42 -9.86
CA GLU A 136 -7.85 12.02 -10.69
C GLU A 136 -8.51 10.74 -10.16
N THR A 137 -9.84 10.69 -10.20
CA THR A 137 -10.62 9.51 -9.78
C THR A 137 -10.71 8.44 -10.87
N THR A 138 -10.11 8.68 -12.04
CA THR A 138 -10.10 7.79 -13.19
C THR A 138 -8.72 7.76 -13.81
N ILE A 139 -8.27 6.59 -14.25
CA ILE A 139 -7.00 6.45 -14.96
C ILE A 139 -7.29 6.26 -16.45
N GLN A 140 -6.73 7.14 -17.28
CA GLN A 140 -6.90 7.11 -18.72
C GLN A 140 -5.89 6.15 -19.38
N GLY A 141 -6.26 5.65 -20.54
CA GLY A 141 -5.44 4.71 -21.29
C GLY A 141 -5.86 4.55 -22.74
N ASN A 142 -5.17 3.66 -23.42
CA ASN A 142 -5.40 3.36 -24.82
C ASN A 142 -5.46 1.85 -25.02
N PHE A 143 -6.45 1.40 -25.79
CA PHE A 143 -6.57 0.04 -26.29
C PHE A 143 -6.09 0.00 -27.74
N TYR A 144 -5.30 -1.01 -28.08
CA TYR A 144 -4.78 -1.24 -29.41
C TYR A 144 -5.19 -2.62 -29.89
N LEU A 145 -5.87 -2.67 -31.03
CA LEU A 145 -6.26 -3.90 -31.73
C LEU A 145 -5.95 -3.71 -33.22
N ASP A 146 -5.07 -4.56 -33.78
CA ASP A 146 -4.72 -4.53 -35.21
C ASP A 146 -4.43 -3.11 -35.75
N LYS A 147 -3.57 -2.35 -35.04
CA LYS A 147 -3.20 -0.95 -35.30
C LYS A 147 -4.29 0.10 -35.07
N LYS A 148 -5.53 -0.29 -34.77
CA LYS A 148 -6.58 0.66 -34.36
C LYS A 148 -6.39 1.03 -32.90
N LYS A 149 -6.37 2.33 -32.63
CA LYS A 149 -6.32 2.90 -31.28
C LYS A 149 -7.73 3.29 -30.84
N GLN A 150 -8.10 2.90 -29.62
CA GLN A 150 -9.37 3.25 -28.98
C GLN A 150 -9.11 3.78 -27.56
N PRO A 151 -9.94 4.68 -27.04
CA PRO A 151 -9.80 5.14 -25.66
C PRO A 151 -10.13 3.99 -24.69
N ALA A 152 -9.40 3.93 -23.59
CA ALA A 152 -9.69 3.07 -22.46
C ALA A 152 -9.59 3.88 -21.17
N LYS A 153 -10.34 3.51 -20.13
CA LYS A 153 -10.14 4.08 -18.79
C LYS A 153 -10.52 3.09 -17.70
N LEU A 154 -9.92 3.27 -16.53
CA LEU A 154 -10.31 2.61 -15.29
C LEU A 154 -11.08 3.59 -14.40
N PHE A 155 -12.14 3.12 -13.76
CA PHE A 155 -12.94 3.89 -12.80
C PHE A 155 -12.34 3.85 -11.39
N THR A 156 -11.04 4.12 -11.31
CA THR A 156 -10.27 4.23 -10.08
C THR A 156 -9.14 5.23 -10.30
N GLY A 157 -8.73 5.92 -9.23
CA GLY A 157 -7.50 6.72 -9.18
C GLY A 157 -6.28 5.94 -8.67
N ASN A 158 -6.40 4.63 -8.50
CA ASN A 158 -5.31 3.77 -8.02
C ASN A 158 -5.33 2.44 -8.78
N ASP A 159 -4.34 2.25 -9.64
CA ASP A 159 -4.11 1.05 -10.45
C ASP A 159 -3.12 0.06 -9.81
N MET A 160 -2.57 0.35 -8.62
CA MET A 160 -1.64 -0.57 -7.95
C MET A 160 -2.30 -1.92 -7.70
N ILE A 161 -1.64 -3.01 -8.05
CA ILE A 161 -2.12 -4.38 -7.86
C ILE A 161 -1.57 -4.95 -6.56
N TYR A 162 -0.29 -4.74 -6.30
CA TYR A 162 0.40 -5.23 -5.12
C TYR A 162 0.40 -4.14 -4.03
N ARG A 163 -0.32 -4.37 -2.93
CA ARG A 163 -0.55 -3.37 -1.88
C ARG A 163 -0.32 -3.95 -0.48
N TYR A 164 0.46 -3.25 0.33
CA TYR A 164 0.63 -3.55 1.75
C TYR A 164 -0.43 -2.85 2.59
N ASN A 165 -1.67 -3.35 2.54
CA ASN A 165 -2.77 -2.75 3.29
C ASN A 165 -2.60 -2.98 4.79
N ASN A 166 -2.97 -1.96 5.54
CA ASN A 166 -2.85 -1.90 6.99
C ASN A 166 -4.17 -1.32 7.52
N TYR A 167 -5.09 -2.21 7.87
CA TYR A 167 -6.42 -1.84 8.29
C TYR A 167 -6.47 -1.60 9.79
N LEU A 168 -6.67 -0.36 10.19
CA LEU A 168 -7.03 -0.03 11.56
C LEU A 168 -8.53 -0.24 11.74
N ILE A 169 -8.87 -1.14 12.66
CA ILE A 169 -10.24 -1.35 13.13
C ILE A 169 -10.36 -0.53 14.41
N LEU A 170 -11.17 0.51 14.33
CA LEU A 170 -11.40 1.49 15.37
C LEU A 170 -12.74 1.15 16.09
N PRO A 171 -13.01 1.76 17.25
CA PRO A 171 -14.31 1.66 17.90
C PRO A 171 -15.47 1.99 16.95
N ASN A 172 -16.63 1.37 17.22
CA ASN A 172 -17.84 1.45 16.39
C ASN A 172 -17.64 0.87 14.98
N HIS A 173 -16.78 -0.14 14.83
CA HIS A 173 -16.48 -0.85 13.58
C HIS A 173 -15.97 0.05 12.44
N LYS A 174 -15.48 1.25 12.75
CA LYS A 174 -14.84 2.11 11.74
C LYS A 174 -13.56 1.43 11.27
N LYS A 175 -13.43 1.27 9.96
CA LYS A 175 -12.26 0.67 9.32
C LYS A 175 -11.59 1.70 8.45
N ILE A 176 -10.31 1.93 8.65
CA ILE A 176 -9.49 2.79 7.79
C ILE A 176 -8.26 2.02 7.33
N ASN A 177 -7.77 2.29 6.12
CA ASN A 177 -6.55 1.71 5.60
C ASN A 177 -5.44 2.75 5.66
N THR A 178 -4.35 2.48 6.40
CA THR A 178 -3.25 3.45 6.49
C THR A 178 -2.47 3.59 5.20
N PHE A 179 -2.61 2.63 4.27
CA PHE A 179 -2.06 2.72 2.92
C PHE A 179 -2.54 4.00 2.20
N ASP A 180 -3.76 4.46 2.50
CA ASP A 180 -4.37 5.60 1.81
C ASP A 180 -3.75 6.95 2.22
N PHE A 181 -2.99 7.02 3.33
CA PHE A 181 -2.52 8.30 3.87
C PHE A 181 -1.15 8.31 4.57
N ILE A 182 -0.50 7.17 4.85
CA ILE A 182 0.85 7.14 5.47
C ILE A 182 1.94 6.93 4.42
N ASN A 183 2.11 5.70 3.96
CA ASN A 183 3.03 5.35 2.88
C ASN A 183 2.71 3.94 2.35
N GLN A 184 3.28 3.62 1.19
CA GLN A 184 3.04 2.36 0.48
C GLN A 184 3.94 1.22 0.97
N HIS A 185 4.90 1.49 1.87
CA HIS A 185 5.91 0.53 2.32
C HIS A 185 5.38 -0.48 3.36
N GLY A 186 4.22 -0.22 3.96
CA GLY A 186 3.67 -1.07 5.01
C GLY A 186 4.51 -1.01 6.30
N GLY A 187 4.79 -2.16 6.90
CA GLY A 187 5.70 -2.26 8.06
C GLY A 187 5.16 -1.76 9.40
N ASN A 188 3.90 -1.31 9.47
CA ASN A 188 3.32 -0.76 10.70
C ASN A 188 3.00 -1.85 11.73
N GLU A 189 3.15 -1.52 13.01
CA GLU A 189 2.78 -2.32 14.17
C GLU A 189 2.05 -1.46 15.18
N LEU A 190 0.91 -1.94 15.67
CA LEU A 190 0.16 -1.25 16.71
C LEU A 190 0.86 -1.42 18.06
N ILE A 191 1.36 -0.31 18.62
CA ILE A 191 1.99 -0.30 19.95
C ILE A 191 0.97 -0.01 21.03
N SER A 192 0.20 1.07 20.85
CA SER A 192 -0.83 1.47 21.80
C SER A 192 -1.82 2.45 21.17
N TYR A 193 -2.88 2.73 21.92
CA TYR A 193 -3.81 3.80 21.62
C TYR A 193 -4.24 4.48 22.92
N SER A 194 -4.64 5.74 22.82
CA SER A 194 -5.15 6.54 23.93
C SER A 194 -6.44 7.22 23.50
N SER A 195 -7.47 7.10 24.34
CA SER A 195 -8.74 7.80 24.17
C SER A 195 -8.87 8.89 25.22
N GLY A 196 -8.95 10.14 24.78
CA GLY A 196 -9.12 11.30 25.64
C GLY A 196 -10.39 12.08 25.29
N GLU A 197 -10.80 12.98 26.18
CA GLU A 197 -12.04 13.76 26.04
C GLU A 197 -12.07 14.64 24.78
N SER A 198 -10.90 15.11 24.33
CA SER A 198 -10.79 15.99 23.15
C SER A 198 -10.30 15.30 21.88
N ARG A 199 -9.48 14.25 22.00
CA ARG A 199 -8.85 13.55 20.87
C ARG A 199 -8.47 12.12 21.21
N ASN A 200 -8.49 11.27 20.19
CA ASN A 200 -7.93 9.92 20.26
C ASN A 200 -6.59 9.87 19.52
N ARG A 201 -5.69 8.99 19.96
CA ARG A 201 -4.37 8.79 19.37
C ARG A 201 -4.08 7.31 19.19
N ILE A 202 -3.39 6.98 18.11
CA ILE A 202 -2.82 5.65 17.88
C ILE A 202 -1.32 5.81 17.69
N LEU A 203 -0.54 5.03 18.45
CA LEU A 203 0.89 4.94 18.32
C LEU A 203 1.23 3.66 17.54
N LEU A 204 1.88 3.85 16.40
CA LEU A 204 2.43 2.78 15.59
C LEU A 204 3.96 2.80 15.70
N TYR A 205 4.57 1.62 15.75
CA TYR A 205 5.96 1.43 15.36
C TYR A 205 5.97 1.08 13.88
N PHE A 206 7.01 1.44 13.14
CA PHE A 206 7.18 0.98 11.78
C PHE A 206 8.61 0.55 11.51
N GLU A 207 8.72 -0.42 10.62
CA GLU A 207 9.97 -0.90 10.06
C GLU A 207 9.72 -1.33 8.61
N HIS A 208 10.41 -0.71 7.67
CA HIS A 208 10.29 -1.03 6.24
C HIS A 208 11.54 -0.64 5.47
N SER A 209 11.67 -1.08 4.21
CA SER A 209 12.80 -0.68 3.36
C SER A 209 12.83 0.83 3.14
N SER A 210 14.03 1.41 3.12
CA SER A 210 14.26 2.84 2.83
C SER A 210 13.96 3.21 1.39
N ASN A 211 14.15 2.27 0.48
CA ASN A 211 13.86 2.47 -0.92
C ASN A 211 13.19 1.20 -1.45
N LEU A 212 12.03 1.36 -2.08
CA LEU A 212 11.34 0.25 -2.74
C LEU A 212 12.03 -0.14 -4.05
N ASN A 213 12.91 0.72 -4.58
CA ASN A 213 13.92 0.34 -5.55
C ASN A 213 15.16 -0.18 -4.82
N ALA A 214 15.31 -1.51 -4.74
CA ALA A 214 16.42 -2.15 -4.02
C ALA A 214 17.79 -1.90 -4.69
N CYS A 215 17.83 -1.52 -5.98
CA CYS A 215 19.07 -1.12 -6.65
C CYS A 215 19.43 0.37 -6.44
N GLY A 216 18.53 1.16 -5.87
CA GLY A 216 18.75 2.59 -5.61
C GLY A 216 19.56 2.84 -4.34
N ARG A 217 19.89 4.12 -4.08
CA ARG A 217 20.45 4.55 -2.79
C ARG A 217 19.55 4.02 -1.66
N CYS A 218 20.16 3.40 -0.65
CA CYS A 218 19.49 2.78 0.49
C CYS A 218 18.59 1.56 0.20
N GLY A 219 18.63 1.01 -1.01
CA GLY A 219 17.78 -0.14 -1.39
C GLY A 219 18.09 -1.44 -0.66
N ALA A 220 19.35 -1.66 -0.26
CA ALA A 220 19.80 -2.81 0.53
C ALA A 220 20.10 -2.47 2.00
N SER A 221 19.62 -1.32 2.49
CA SER A 221 19.85 -0.91 3.89
C SER A 221 18.94 -1.67 4.87
N GLU A 222 19.27 -1.59 6.16
CA GLU A 222 18.45 -2.09 7.29
C GLU A 222 17.08 -1.39 7.42
N GLY A 223 16.80 -0.42 6.54
CA GLY A 223 15.51 0.20 6.37
C GLY A 223 15.31 1.47 7.19
N GLU A 224 14.06 1.89 7.25
CA GLU A 224 13.56 3.00 8.03
C GLU A 224 12.80 2.44 9.22
N LYS A 225 13.16 2.90 10.41
CA LYS A 225 12.50 2.51 11.65
C LYS A 225 12.05 3.74 12.40
N GLY A 226 10.90 3.66 13.06
CA GLY A 226 10.37 4.82 13.75
C GLY A 226 9.03 4.61 14.40
N TYR A 227 8.43 5.72 14.80
CA TYR A 227 7.10 5.77 15.36
C TYR A 227 6.21 6.71 14.55
N ARG A 228 4.93 6.38 14.47
CA ARG A 228 3.90 7.26 13.93
C ARG A 228 2.83 7.50 14.98
N VAL A 229 2.43 8.75 15.14
CA VAL A 229 1.30 9.12 15.98
C VAL A 229 0.16 9.56 15.06
N LEU A 230 -0.90 8.77 15.00
CA LEU A 230 -2.10 9.11 14.24
C LEU A 230 -3.09 9.80 15.17
N TYR A 231 -3.62 10.93 14.72
CA TYR A 231 -4.54 11.76 15.48
C TYR A 231 -5.96 11.65 14.93
N PHE A 232 -6.91 11.54 15.85
CA PHE A 232 -8.33 11.41 15.55
C PHE A 232 -9.15 12.34 16.42
N THR A 233 -10.34 12.71 15.93
CA THR A 233 -11.38 13.30 16.79
C THR A 233 -11.82 12.32 17.87
N LYS A 234 -12.56 12.81 18.88
CA LYS A 234 -13.23 11.97 19.89
C LYS A 234 -14.09 10.84 19.28
N ASP A 235 -14.65 11.08 18.09
CA ASP A 235 -15.48 10.12 17.36
C ASP A 235 -14.68 9.24 16.40
N TRP A 236 -13.35 9.20 16.52
CA TRP A 236 -12.46 8.39 15.68
C TRP A 236 -12.45 8.77 14.20
N ASN A 237 -12.70 10.04 13.87
CA ASN A 237 -12.48 10.54 12.51
C ASN A 237 -11.02 10.97 12.36
N TYR A 238 -10.35 10.45 11.34
CA TYR A 238 -8.94 10.73 11.06
C TYR A 238 -8.71 12.23 10.83
N LYS A 239 -7.57 12.74 11.33
CA LYS A 239 -7.14 14.13 11.14
C LYS A 239 -5.82 14.24 10.40
N ASN A 240 -4.77 13.67 10.98
CA ASN A 240 -3.43 13.70 10.44
C ASN A 240 -2.57 12.66 11.17
N TYR A 241 -1.30 12.57 10.79
CA TYR A 241 -0.30 11.83 11.53
C TYR A 241 1.01 12.62 11.60
N GLU A 242 1.84 12.26 12.56
CA GLU A 242 3.25 12.66 12.64
C GLU A 242 4.12 11.42 12.58
N GLU A 243 5.30 11.55 11.97
CA GLU A 243 6.28 10.49 11.83
C GLU A 243 7.60 10.89 12.51
N PHE A 244 8.21 9.95 13.21
CA PHE A 244 9.42 10.13 13.99
C PHE A 244 10.41 9.00 13.71
N LEU A 245 11.47 9.30 12.98
CA LEU A 245 12.51 8.34 12.62
C LEU A 245 13.46 8.10 13.80
N ILE A 246 13.80 6.82 14.03
CA ILE A 246 14.86 6.40 14.96
C ILE A 246 16.00 5.68 14.23
N GLU A 247 15.81 5.30 12.98
CA GLU A 247 16.83 4.75 12.10
C GLU A 247 16.41 5.11 10.67
N SER A 248 17.34 5.62 9.88
CA SER A 248 17.04 6.06 8.52
C SER A 248 18.30 6.09 7.68
N CYS A 249 18.32 5.32 6.60
CA CYS A 249 19.42 5.40 5.65
C CYS A 249 19.37 6.71 4.84
N LEU A 250 18.16 7.16 4.50
CA LEU A 250 17.97 8.38 3.72
C LEU A 250 18.38 9.64 4.50
N GLU A 251 18.13 9.68 5.81
CA GLU A 251 18.46 10.82 6.67
C GLU A 251 19.83 10.70 7.35
N ASN A 252 20.57 9.62 7.09
CA ASN A 252 21.77 9.22 7.82
C ASN A 252 21.58 9.19 9.34
N ILE A 253 20.48 8.61 9.81
CA ILE A 253 20.23 8.38 11.23
C ILE A 253 20.72 6.98 11.60
N TYR A 254 21.88 6.94 12.25
CA TYR A 254 22.53 5.72 12.74
C TYR A 254 22.95 5.90 14.21
N ASP A 255 23.33 4.81 14.88
CA ASP A 255 23.91 4.81 16.23
C ASP A 255 23.04 5.47 17.32
N VAL A 256 21.72 5.30 17.23
CA VAL A 256 20.77 5.87 18.18
C VAL A 256 20.85 5.17 19.55
N THR A 257 21.05 5.97 20.61
CA THR A 257 21.07 5.43 21.97
C THR A 257 19.65 5.29 22.51
N LYS A 258 19.24 4.07 22.84
CA LYS A 258 17.93 3.74 23.40
C LYS A 258 17.99 3.58 24.91
N THR A 259 17.10 4.25 25.64
CA THR A 259 16.91 4.09 27.08
C THR A 259 15.44 3.83 27.38
N LYS A 260 15.14 2.85 28.25
CA LYS A 260 13.75 2.55 28.66
C LYS A 260 13.57 2.93 30.13
N SER A 261 12.40 3.49 30.47
CA SER A 261 12.00 3.70 31.86
C SER A 261 11.83 2.36 32.59
N LYS A 262 11.94 2.38 33.92
CA LYS A 262 11.78 1.18 34.77
C LYS A 262 10.41 0.54 34.62
N ASP A 263 9.37 1.35 34.43
CA ASP A 263 7.98 0.90 34.21
C ASP A 263 7.68 0.48 32.76
N ARG A 264 8.67 0.61 31.85
CA ARG A 264 8.57 0.34 30.41
C ARG A 264 7.47 1.13 29.68
N GLN A 265 6.91 2.17 30.29
CA GLN A 265 5.88 3.02 29.66
C GLN A 265 6.49 4.10 28.79
N THR A 266 7.76 4.46 29.03
CA THR A 266 8.47 5.49 28.27
C THR A 266 9.76 4.93 27.67
N ILE A 267 10.01 5.25 26.40
CA ILE A 267 11.25 4.94 25.69
C ILE A 267 11.86 6.25 25.20
N GLN A 268 13.13 6.47 25.52
CA GLN A 268 13.89 7.61 25.03
C GLN A 268 14.91 7.16 23.98
N TYR A 269 15.03 7.95 22.92
CA TYR A 269 16.00 7.79 21.86
C TYR A 269 16.79 9.08 21.73
N LYS A 270 18.11 9.01 21.92
CA LYS A 270 19.02 10.13 21.63
C LYS A 270 19.54 9.97 20.22
N ILE A 271 19.19 10.93 19.36
CA ILE A 271 19.49 10.92 17.95
C ILE A 271 20.54 12.00 17.68
N GLY A 272 21.62 11.61 17.01
CA GLY A 272 22.66 12.54 16.57
C GLY A 272 22.16 13.53 15.53
N LYS A 273 23.05 14.41 15.06
CA LYS A 273 22.74 15.29 13.93
C LYS A 273 22.54 14.43 12.66
N SER A 274 21.42 14.63 11.98
CA SER A 274 21.09 13.98 10.70
C SER A 274 21.32 14.94 9.52
N GLU A 275 21.07 14.50 8.28
CA GLU A 275 21.13 15.40 7.10
C GLU A 275 20.15 16.58 7.24
N SER A 276 18.91 16.31 7.68
CA SER A 276 17.84 17.31 7.75
C SER A 276 17.60 17.92 9.13
N SER A 277 18.20 17.39 10.21
CA SER A 277 17.84 17.82 11.56
C SER A 277 19.01 17.88 12.55
N PRO A 278 19.00 18.83 13.50
CA PRO A 278 19.98 18.85 14.58
C PRO A 278 19.79 17.63 15.49
N ALA A 279 20.81 17.34 16.30
CA ALA A 279 20.70 16.36 17.37
C ALA A 279 19.49 16.66 18.27
N HIS A 280 18.77 15.61 18.66
CA HIS A 280 17.53 15.72 19.41
C HIS A 280 17.24 14.43 20.17
N THR A 281 16.32 14.51 21.13
CA THR A 281 15.80 13.36 21.86
C THR A 281 14.34 13.13 21.50
N LEU A 282 13.98 11.89 21.20
CA LEU A 282 12.59 11.46 21.11
C LEU A 282 12.20 10.76 22.41
N THR A 283 11.09 11.17 23.00
CA THR A 283 10.46 10.50 24.14
C THR A 283 9.14 9.90 23.69
N VAL A 284 9.10 8.57 23.60
CA VAL A 284 7.92 7.78 23.24
C VAL A 284 7.19 7.40 24.53
N ASP A 285 5.99 7.92 24.72
CA ASP A 285 5.08 7.57 25.81
C ASP A 285 4.04 6.59 25.27
N ILE A 286 4.23 5.31 25.62
CA ILE A 286 3.38 4.21 25.18
C ILE A 286 1.99 4.33 25.81
N LYS A 287 1.88 4.76 27.07
CA LYS A 287 0.59 4.85 27.76
C LYS A 287 -0.30 5.92 27.15
N ASN A 288 0.28 7.06 26.79
CA ASN A 288 -0.45 8.18 26.21
C ASN A 288 -0.48 8.17 24.68
N ALA A 289 0.12 7.15 24.05
CA ALA A 289 0.24 7.01 22.60
C ALA A 289 0.78 8.29 21.94
N SER A 290 1.92 8.78 22.44
CA SER A 290 2.52 10.04 21.98
C SER A 290 4.03 9.98 21.89
N VAL A 291 4.59 10.82 21.03
CA VAL A 291 6.02 11.02 20.89
C VAL A 291 6.31 12.51 21.03
N VAL A 292 7.29 12.87 21.83
CA VAL A 292 7.76 14.26 22.01
C VAL A 292 9.19 14.36 21.52
N LYS A 293 9.45 15.32 20.63
CA LYS A 293 10.79 15.68 20.16
C LYS A 293 11.30 16.88 20.97
N SER A 294 12.45 16.75 21.63
CA SER A 294 13.14 17.82 22.35
C SER A 294 14.56 18.01 21.81
N LYS A 295 15.11 19.22 21.95
CA LYS A 295 16.52 19.50 21.66
C LYS A 295 17.43 18.78 22.65
#